data_AF-K1T7U2-F1
#
_entry.id   AF-K1T7U2-F1
#
_cell.length_a   1.000
_cell.length_b   1.000
_cell.length_c   1.000
_cell.angle_alpha   90.00
_cell.angle_beta   90.00
_cell.angle_gamma   90.00
#
_symmetry.space_group_name_H-M   'P 1'
#
loop_
_entity.id
_entity.type
_entity.pdbx_description
1 polymer ?
#
loop_
_entity_poly.entity_id
_entity_poly.type
_entity_poly.pdbx_seq_one_letter_code
_entity_poly.pdbx_strand_id
1 'polypeptide(L)'
;VELFEREAMAPTQVLPVVEGTAMSPAFGHIFAGGYAAGYYGYKWAEVLEADAFSLFKEKGIFNREVATSFRDNILSKGGTEDPMELYVRFRGHKPEPEALLRKLGLEKR
;
A
#
# COMPACT_ATOMS: atom_id res chain seq x y z
N VAL A 1 -25.98 -9.51 -12.95
CA VAL A 1 -24.70 -8.93 -12.45
C VAL A 1 -24.51 -9.26 -10.99
N GLU A 2 -25.48 -8.96 -10.11
CA GLU A 2 -25.41 -9.25 -8.67
C GLU A 2 -25.08 -10.71 -8.32
N LEU A 3 -25.76 -11.69 -8.92
CA LEU A 3 -25.47 -13.11 -8.68
C LEU A 3 -24.02 -13.48 -9.02
N PHE A 4 -23.56 -13.06 -10.20
CA PHE A 4 -22.19 -13.31 -10.66
C PHE A 4 -21.15 -12.65 -9.75
N GLU A 5 -21.37 -11.39 -9.35
CA GLU A 5 -20.47 -10.70 -8.42
C GLU A 5 -20.40 -11.40 -7.06
N ARG A 6 -21.56 -11.81 -6.53
CA ARG A 6 -21.64 -12.53 -5.25
C ARG A 6 -20.83 -13.82 -5.30
N GLU A 7 -20.96 -14.60 -6.38
CA GLU A 7 -20.19 -15.82 -6.57
C GLU A 7 -18.68 -15.54 -6.71
N ALA A 8 -18.30 -14.53 -7.51
CA ALA A 8 -16.92 -14.19 -7.76
C ALA A 8 -16.19 -13.63 -6.52
N MET A 9 -16.89 -12.86 -5.68
CA MET A 9 -16.32 -12.23 -4.48
C MET A 9 -16.39 -13.12 -3.24
N ALA A 10 -17.15 -14.22 -3.26
CA ALA A 10 -17.35 -15.10 -2.11
C ALA A 10 -16.06 -15.52 -1.37
N PRO A 11 -14.93 -15.84 -2.04
CA PRO A 11 -13.71 -16.26 -1.35
C PRO A 11 -13.06 -15.17 -0.48
N THR A 12 -13.36 -13.89 -0.74
CA THR A 12 -12.73 -12.73 -0.07
C THR A 12 -13.76 -11.82 0.62
N GLN A 13 -15.01 -12.27 0.72
CA GLN A 13 -16.09 -11.54 1.36
C GLN A 13 -15.89 -11.51 2.88
N VAL A 14 -15.60 -10.33 3.44
CA VAL A 14 -15.35 -10.15 4.88
C VAL A 14 -16.60 -9.68 5.64
N LEU A 15 -17.54 -9.03 4.96
CA LEU A 15 -18.78 -8.47 5.54
C LEU A 15 -20.02 -9.05 4.85
N PRO A 16 -21.22 -8.99 5.46
CA PRO A 16 -22.45 -9.41 4.78
C PRO A 16 -22.70 -8.62 3.48
N VAL A 17 -23.29 -9.28 2.48
CA VAL A 17 -23.74 -8.63 1.24
C VAL A 17 -25.04 -7.86 1.51
N VAL A 18 -25.14 -6.64 1.00
CA VAL A 18 -26.37 -5.85 1.03
C VAL A 18 -27.19 -6.14 -0.23
N GLU A 19 -28.43 -6.61 -0.05
CA GLU A 19 -29.32 -6.95 -1.16
C GLU A 19 -29.60 -5.75 -2.08
N GLY A 20 -29.68 -5.99 -3.39
CA GLY A 20 -29.88 -4.95 -4.41
C GLY A 20 -28.66 -4.06 -4.67
N THR A 21 -27.46 -4.46 -4.21
CA THR A 21 -26.20 -3.76 -4.49
C THR A 21 -25.28 -4.59 -5.37
N ALA A 22 -24.53 -3.90 -6.25
CA ALA A 22 -23.45 -4.46 -7.04
C ALA A 22 -22.28 -3.46 -7.06
N MET A 23 -21.14 -3.84 -6.51
CA MET A 23 -19.96 -2.99 -6.39
C MET A 23 -19.21 -2.85 -7.73
N SER A 24 -19.10 -3.93 -8.50
CA SER A 24 -18.29 -4.00 -9.73
C SER A 24 -18.69 -2.93 -10.75
N PRO A 25 -19.99 -2.70 -11.07
CA PRO A 25 -20.39 -1.64 -11.99
C PRO A 25 -20.02 -0.23 -11.53
N ALA A 26 -19.85 -0.03 -10.22
CA ALA A 26 -19.44 1.23 -9.63
C ALA A 26 -17.92 1.32 -9.37
N PHE A 27 -17.15 0.28 -9.69
CA PHE A 27 -15.74 0.21 -9.32
C PHE A 27 -14.82 0.93 -10.31
N GLY A 28 -14.88 2.27 -10.31
CA GLY A 28 -14.19 3.12 -11.27
C GLY A 28 -12.68 2.91 -11.34
N HIS A 29 -12.01 2.56 -10.24
CA HIS A 29 -10.55 2.34 -10.22
C HIS A 29 -10.08 1.31 -11.25
N ILE A 30 -10.81 0.19 -11.39
CA ILE A 30 -10.40 -0.93 -12.24
C ILE A 30 -11.07 -0.92 -13.63
N PHE A 31 -12.24 -0.27 -13.77
CA PHE A 31 -12.99 -0.27 -15.03
C PHE A 31 -12.86 1.04 -15.84
N ALA A 32 -12.60 2.16 -15.17
CA ALA A 32 -12.46 3.48 -15.81
C ALA A 32 -11.16 4.21 -15.41
N GLY A 33 -10.32 3.56 -14.60
CA GLY A 33 -9.05 4.09 -14.10
C GLY A 33 -7.86 3.22 -14.50
N GLY A 34 -6.70 3.54 -13.95
CA GLY A 34 -5.44 2.84 -14.24
C GLY A 34 -5.14 1.63 -13.34
N TYR A 35 -6.09 1.16 -12.53
CA TYR A 35 -5.83 0.13 -11.51
C TYR A 35 -6.39 -1.25 -11.88
N ALA A 36 -6.71 -1.49 -13.15
CA ALA A 36 -7.05 -2.82 -13.63
C ALA A 36 -5.94 -3.82 -13.27
N ALA A 37 -6.29 -4.90 -12.57
CA ALA A 37 -5.33 -5.83 -11.97
C ALA A 37 -4.24 -5.19 -11.09
N GLY A 38 -4.49 -3.99 -10.55
CA GLY A 38 -3.51 -3.18 -9.81
C GLY A 38 -4.07 -2.56 -8.52
N TYR A 39 -5.32 -2.79 -8.16
CA TYR A 39 -5.92 -2.24 -6.93
C TYR A 39 -5.22 -2.72 -5.64
N TYR A 40 -4.59 -3.90 -5.68
CA TYR A 40 -3.73 -4.37 -4.57
C TYR A 40 -2.52 -3.45 -4.35
N GLY A 41 -2.16 -2.62 -5.33
CA GLY A 41 -1.07 -1.66 -5.27
C GLY A 41 -1.18 -0.70 -4.09
N TYR A 42 -2.39 -0.40 -3.60
CA TYR A 42 -2.59 0.37 -2.37
C TYR A 42 -2.01 -0.35 -1.15
N LYS A 43 -2.37 -1.63 -0.95
CA LYS A 43 -1.85 -2.41 0.19
C LYS A 43 -0.39 -2.76 0.04
N TRP A 44 0.08 -2.95 -1.20
CA TRP A 44 1.50 -3.10 -1.48
C TRP A 44 2.30 -1.84 -1.09
N ALA A 45 1.83 -0.66 -1.50
CA ALA A 45 2.47 0.61 -1.16
C ALA A 45 2.42 0.92 0.34
N GLU A 46 1.39 0.47 1.05
CA GLU A 46 1.27 0.65 2.51
C GLU A 46 2.36 -0.10 3.29
N VAL A 47 2.90 -1.19 2.75
CA VAL A 47 4.08 -1.85 3.34
C VAL A 47 5.29 -0.92 3.31
N LEU A 48 5.55 -0.30 2.15
CA LEU A 48 6.67 0.63 1.98
C LEU A 48 6.47 1.90 2.82
N GLU A 49 5.25 2.42 2.90
CA GLU A 49 4.94 3.60 3.71
C GLU A 49 5.15 3.33 5.21
N ALA A 50 4.63 2.21 5.73
CA ALA A 50 4.75 1.89 7.14
C ALA A 50 6.21 1.67 7.55
N ASP A 51 6.99 0.97 6.71
CA ASP A 51 8.41 0.73 6.94
C ASP A 51 9.24 2.02 6.77
N ALA A 52 8.98 2.84 5.75
CA ALA A 52 9.62 4.14 5.60
C ALA A 52 9.34 5.07 6.80
N PHE A 53 8.10 5.11 7.29
CA PHE A 53 7.74 5.91 8.44
C PHE A 53 8.34 5.38 9.75
N SER A 54 8.66 4.08 9.82
CA SER A 54 9.33 3.52 11.00
C SER A 54 10.72 4.14 11.22
N LEU A 55 11.46 4.47 10.15
CA LEU A 55 12.73 5.19 10.25
C LEU A 55 12.56 6.59 10.87
N PHE A 56 11.48 7.30 10.54
CA PHE A 56 11.14 8.57 11.19
C PHE A 56 10.81 8.37 12.67
N LYS A 57 10.12 7.29 13.06
CA LYS A 57 9.89 6.99 14.48
C LYS A 57 11.19 6.69 15.23
N GLU A 58 12.12 5.98 14.60
CA GLU A 58 13.43 5.63 15.19
C GLU A 58 14.34 6.86 15.39
N LYS A 59 14.35 7.78 14.42
CA LYS A 59 15.28 8.93 14.39
C LYS A 59 14.66 10.25 14.85
N GLY A 60 13.35 10.27 15.10
CA GLY A 60 12.55 11.45 15.41
C GLY A 60 11.66 11.87 14.23
N ILE A 61 10.37 12.05 14.48
CA ILE A 61 9.35 12.23 13.42
C ILE A 61 9.54 13.49 12.57
N PHE A 62 10.32 14.47 13.04
CA PHE A 62 10.70 15.69 12.33
C PHE A 62 12.20 15.75 12.02
N ASN A 63 12.88 14.61 11.95
CA ASN A 63 14.31 14.54 11.68
C ASN A 63 14.61 15.05 10.25
N ARG A 64 15.38 16.13 10.16
CA ARG A 64 15.72 16.81 8.90
C ARG A 64 16.62 15.96 7.99
N GLU A 65 17.51 15.17 8.55
CA GLU A 65 18.39 14.29 7.80
C GLU A 65 17.58 13.18 7.11
N VAL A 66 16.67 12.53 7.84
CA VAL A 66 15.76 11.51 7.27
C VAL A 66 14.85 12.12 6.21
N ALA A 67 14.27 13.31 6.46
CA ALA A 67 13.45 14.01 5.48
C ALA A 67 14.22 14.36 4.19
N THR A 68 15.49 14.78 4.33
CA THR A 68 16.37 15.09 3.20
C THR A 68 16.68 13.82 2.40
N SER A 69 17.04 12.73 3.09
CA SER A 69 17.25 11.42 2.46
C SER A 69 16.00 10.91 1.73
N PHE A 70 14.80 11.07 2.32
CA PHE A 70 13.55 10.66 1.69
C PHE A 70 13.27 11.44 0.40
N ARG A 71 13.50 12.76 0.41
CA ARG A 71 13.37 13.59 -0.79
C ARG A 71 14.37 13.17 -1.87
N ASP A 72 15.62 13.00 -1.51
CA ASP A 72 16.73 12.81 -2.45
C ASP A 72 16.72 11.40 -3.07
N ASN A 73 16.22 10.39 -2.34
CA ASN A 73 16.15 9.01 -2.82
C ASN A 73 14.77 8.62 -3.38
N ILE A 74 13.66 9.17 -2.86
CA ILE A 74 12.30 8.74 -3.26
C ILE A 74 11.61 9.81 -4.07
N LEU A 75 11.29 10.96 -3.46
CA LEU A 75 10.33 11.92 -4.05
C LEU A 75 10.88 12.63 -5.30
N SER A 76 12.18 12.92 -5.34
CA SER A 76 12.80 13.66 -6.44
C SER A 76 13.11 12.83 -7.68
N LYS A 77 13.00 11.50 -7.59
CA LYS A 77 13.48 10.56 -8.61
C LYS A 77 12.42 10.17 -9.63
N GLY A 78 11.14 10.24 -9.28
CA GLY A 78 10.07 9.77 -10.18
C GLY A 78 10.32 8.33 -10.64
N GLY A 79 10.30 8.10 -11.95
CA GLY A 79 10.56 6.79 -12.57
C GLY A 79 11.92 6.65 -13.24
N THR A 80 12.94 7.45 -12.87
CA THR A 80 14.24 7.45 -13.56
C THR A 80 15.17 6.29 -13.17
N GLU A 81 14.92 5.63 -12.04
CA GLU A 81 15.73 4.55 -11.47
C GLU A 81 14.80 3.47 -10.91
N ASP A 82 15.31 2.26 -10.67
CA ASP A 82 14.48 1.17 -10.13
C ASP A 82 13.94 1.52 -8.72
N PRO A 83 12.62 1.44 -8.48
CA PRO A 83 12.04 1.85 -7.20
C PRO A 83 12.56 1.08 -5.99
N MET A 84 12.97 -0.19 -6.13
CA MET A 84 13.52 -0.97 -5.03
C MET A 84 14.93 -0.50 -4.68
N GLU A 85 15.74 -0.14 -5.67
CA GLU A 85 17.07 0.45 -5.44
C GLU A 85 16.97 1.83 -4.77
N LEU A 86 16.00 2.65 -5.18
CA LEU A 86 15.69 3.93 -4.51
C LEU A 86 15.31 3.69 -3.04
N TYR A 87 14.42 2.72 -2.80
CA TYR A 87 13.94 2.39 -1.46
C TYR A 87 15.06 1.88 -0.55
N VAL A 88 15.90 0.95 -1.04
CA VAL A 88 17.03 0.42 -0.26
C VAL A 88 18.04 1.51 0.07
N ARG A 89 18.30 2.47 -0.83
CA ARG A 89 19.17 3.61 -0.51
C ARG A 89 18.62 4.51 0.59
N PHE A 90 17.30 4.72 0.62
CA PHE A 90 16.65 5.49 1.68
C PHE A 90 16.61 4.73 3.01
N ARG A 91 16.11 3.48 2.98
CA ARG A 91 15.76 2.70 4.18
C ARG A 91 16.93 1.90 4.75
N GLY A 92 17.89 1.51 3.91
CA GLY A 92 19.01 0.63 4.22
C GLY A 92 18.72 -0.87 4.02
N HIS A 93 17.47 -1.25 3.78
CA HIS A 93 17.05 -2.63 3.52
C HIS A 93 15.80 -2.65 2.63
N LYS A 94 15.42 -3.86 2.19
CA LYS A 94 14.16 -4.08 1.45
C LYS A 94 12.95 -3.89 2.38
N PRO A 95 11.79 -3.46 1.87
CA PRO A 95 10.62 -3.23 2.71
C PRO A 95 10.16 -4.52 3.39
N GLU A 96 9.82 -4.42 4.67
CA GLU A 96 9.37 -5.55 5.49
C GLU A 96 7.92 -5.31 6.00
N PRO A 97 7.04 -6.32 5.98
CA PRO A 97 5.63 -6.16 6.35
C PRO A 97 5.39 -5.87 7.84
N GLU A 98 6.38 -6.09 8.69
CA GLU A 98 6.29 -6.03 10.15
C GLU A 98 5.84 -4.64 10.63
N ALA A 99 6.34 -3.57 9.99
CA ALA A 99 5.93 -2.21 10.32
C ALA A 99 4.44 -1.98 10.02
N LEU A 100 3.93 -2.53 8.91
CA LEU A 100 2.51 -2.48 8.55
C LEU A 100 1.67 -3.33 9.50
N LEU A 101 2.10 -4.54 9.82
CA LEU A 101 1.39 -5.42 10.76
C LEU A 101 1.26 -4.75 12.14
N ARG A 102 2.32 -4.10 12.64
CA ARG A 102 2.27 -3.27 13.86
C ARG A 102 1.28 -2.12 13.74
N LYS A 103 1.33 -1.38 12.64
CA LYS A 103 0.41 -0.26 12.36
C LYS A 103 -1.07 -0.71 12.38
N LEU A 104 -1.35 -1.91 11.89
CA LEU A 104 -2.70 -2.49 11.82
C LEU A 104 -3.10 -3.26 13.10
N GLY A 105 -2.21 -3.40 14.08
CA GLY A 105 -2.48 -4.19 15.29
C GLY A 105 -2.56 -5.70 15.03
N LEU A 106 -1.87 -6.19 14.00
CA LEU A 106 -1.87 -7.58 13.54
C LEU A 106 -0.54 -8.31 13.81
N GLU A 107 0.36 -7.73 14.61
CA GLU A 107 1.58 -8.42 15.01
C GLU A 107 1.27 -9.66 15.87
N LYS A 108 2.03 -10.74 15.68
CA LYS A 108 1.93 -11.91 16.55
C LYS A 108 2.32 -11.47 17.97
N ARG A 109 1.39 -11.64 18.90
CA ARG A 109 1.65 -11.50 20.35
C ARG A 109 2.58 -12.60 20.84
#